data_AF-A0AA89NS51-F1
#
_entry.id   AF-A0AA89NS51-F1
#
_cell.length_a   1.000
_cell.length_b   1.000
_cell.length_c   1.000
_cell.angle_alpha   90.00
_cell.angle_beta   90.00
_cell.angle_gamma   90.00
#
_symmetry.space_group_name_H-M   'P 1'
#
loop_
_entity.id
_entity.type
_entity.pdbx_description
1 polymer ?
#
loop_
_entity_poly.entity_id
_entity_poly.type
_entity_poly.pdbx_seq_one_letter_code
_entity_poly.pdbx_strand_id
1 'polypeptide(L)'
;MKKAYFSRRLYKSKMDILHVTETSYALELFHRAKRFAFQTLVREKRWGRKLHQESLHIVVKKKYGMNDYFANSAVREANALFSSRMELNKMYIQQTEEKIKDVKKKL
;
A
#
# COMPACT_ATOMS: atom_id res chain seq x y z
N MET A 1 9.62 32.73 -14.03
CA MET A 1 8.21 32.31 -13.96
C MET A 1 8.13 30.79 -14.10
N LYS A 2 7.67 30.04 -13.07
CA LYS A 2 7.44 28.59 -13.22
C LYS A 2 6.21 28.39 -14.11
N LYS A 3 6.37 27.70 -15.25
CA LYS A 3 5.24 27.37 -16.13
C LYS A 3 4.41 26.26 -15.46
N ALA A 4 3.18 26.57 -15.07
CA ALA A 4 2.20 25.55 -14.71
C ALA A 4 1.63 24.97 -16.01
N TYR A 5 2.09 23.79 -16.41
CA TYR A 5 1.52 23.08 -17.54
C TYR A 5 0.15 22.52 -17.13
N PHE A 6 -0.89 22.78 -17.92
CA PHE A 6 -2.19 22.17 -17.70
C PHE A 6 -2.08 20.64 -17.82
N SER A 7 -2.60 19.91 -16.84
CA SER A 7 -2.69 18.46 -16.93
C SER A 7 -3.58 18.07 -18.12
N ARG A 8 -3.11 17.19 -19.00
CA ARG A 8 -3.98 16.57 -20.00
C ARG A 8 -4.89 15.56 -19.29
N ARG A 9 -6.15 15.94 -19.09
CA ARG A 9 -7.17 15.02 -18.56
C ARG A 9 -7.57 14.03 -19.67
N LEU A 10 -7.41 12.75 -19.39
CA LEU A 10 -7.90 11.67 -20.25
C LEU A 10 -9.30 11.27 -19.81
N TYR A 11 -10.24 11.18 -20.75
CA TYR A 11 -11.60 10.72 -20.51
C TYR A 11 -11.74 9.31 -21.05
N LYS A 12 -12.29 8.38 -20.25
CA LYS A 12 -12.52 6.99 -20.68
C LYS A 12 -13.36 6.90 -21.96
N SER A 13 -14.35 7.79 -22.12
CA SER A 13 -15.20 7.87 -23.31
C SER A 13 -14.48 8.33 -24.58
N LYS A 14 -13.27 8.90 -24.44
CA LYS A 14 -12.42 9.37 -25.55
C LYS A 14 -11.24 8.44 -25.83
N MET A 15 -11.19 7.29 -25.17
CA MET A 15 -10.14 6.28 -25.34
C MET A 15 -10.72 5.06 -26.03
N ASP A 16 -9.87 4.36 -26.77
CA ASP A 16 -10.23 3.07 -27.34
C ASP A 16 -10.59 2.06 -26.23
N ILE A 17 -11.61 1.25 -26.49
CA ILE A 17 -12.21 0.36 -25.48
C ILE A 17 -11.22 -0.72 -25.02
N LEU A 18 -10.32 -1.17 -25.90
CA LEU A 18 -9.27 -2.13 -25.55
C LEU A 18 -8.30 -1.50 -24.54
N HIS A 19 -7.84 -0.28 -24.79
CA HIS A 19 -6.97 0.45 -23.87
C HIS A 19 -7.62 0.67 -22.50
N VAL A 20 -8.91 1.02 -22.47
CA VAL A 20 -9.65 1.17 -21.21
C VAL A 20 -9.72 -0.16 -20.45
N THR A 21 -9.96 -1.25 -21.16
CA THR A 21 -10.08 -2.61 -20.60
C THR A 21 -8.74 -3.09 -20.05
N GLU A 22 -7.67 -3.00 -20.83
CA GLU A 22 -6.31 -3.38 -20.42
C GLU A 22 -5.83 -2.56 -19.23
N THR A 23 -6.04 -1.24 -19.24
CA THR A 23 -5.68 -0.37 -18.12
C THR A 23 -6.45 -0.75 -16.86
N SER A 24 -7.75 -1.05 -17.00
CA SER A 24 -8.59 -1.45 -15.86
C SER A 24 -8.12 -2.78 -15.27
N TYR A 25 -7.79 -3.75 -16.12
CA TYR A 25 -7.23 -5.03 -15.70
C TYR A 25 -5.87 -4.86 -14.99
N ALA A 26 -4.96 -4.06 -15.56
CA ALA A 26 -3.65 -3.80 -14.97
C ALA A 26 -3.77 -3.14 -13.59
N LEU A 27 -4.67 -2.16 -13.44
CA LEU A 27 -4.96 -1.52 -12.15
C LEU A 27 -5.53 -2.49 -11.12
N GLU A 28 -6.46 -3.36 -11.54
CA GLU A 28 -7.01 -4.37 -10.66
C GLU A 28 -5.92 -5.35 -10.18
N LEU A 29 -5.10 -5.86 -11.10
CA LEU A 29 -4.01 -6.77 -10.80
C LEU A 29 -2.99 -6.12 -9.84
N PHE A 30 -2.65 -4.83 -10.07
CA PHE A 30 -1.79 -4.05 -9.19
C PHE A 30 -2.37 -3.92 -7.78
N HIS A 31 -3.66 -3.59 -7.65
CA HIS A 31 -4.32 -3.48 -6.35
C HIS A 31 -4.38 -4.80 -5.60
N ARG A 32 -4.61 -5.91 -6.30
CA ARG A 32 -4.55 -7.27 -5.71
C ARG A 32 -3.14 -7.57 -5.17
N ALA A 33 -2.10 -7.28 -5.94
CA ALA A 33 -0.71 -7.44 -5.51
C ALA A 33 -0.35 -6.57 -4.30
N LYS A 34 -0.72 -5.28 -4.33
CA LYS A 34 -0.52 -4.36 -3.20
C LYS A 34 -1.20 -4.86 -1.93
N ARG A 35 -2.46 -5.30 -2.04
CA ARG A 35 -3.21 -5.86 -0.91
C ARG A 35 -2.53 -7.09 -0.33
N PHE A 36 -2.08 -8.01 -1.19
CA PHE A 36 -1.36 -9.19 -0.76
C PHE A 36 -0.05 -8.82 -0.04
N ALA A 37 0.77 -7.95 -0.61
CA ALA A 37 2.00 -7.48 0.01
C ALA A 37 1.74 -6.85 1.39
N PHE A 38 0.74 -5.97 1.50
CA PHE A 38 0.35 -5.34 2.75
C PHE A 38 -0.09 -6.36 3.81
N GLN A 39 -0.93 -7.33 3.43
CA GLN A 39 -1.36 -8.40 4.34
C GLN A 39 -0.20 -9.25 4.83
N THR A 40 0.77 -9.55 3.95
CA THR A 40 2.00 -10.25 4.33
C THR A 40 2.79 -9.46 5.36
N LEU A 41 3.02 -8.16 5.16
CA LEU A 41 3.71 -7.30 6.13
C LEU A 41 3.02 -7.29 7.49
N VAL A 42 1.69 -7.17 7.51
CA VAL A 42 0.90 -7.21 8.76
C VAL A 42 1.07 -8.53 9.49
N ARG A 43 1.05 -9.65 8.78
CA ARG A 43 1.22 -10.99 9.37
C ARG A 43 2.64 -11.23 9.87
N GLU A 44 3.65 -10.83 9.10
CA GLU A 44 5.05 -10.90 9.53
C GLU A 44 5.29 -10.10 10.81
N LYS A 45 4.72 -8.88 10.89
CA LYS A 45 4.79 -8.06 12.10
C LYS A 45 4.08 -8.70 13.29
N ARG A 46 2.89 -9.28 13.08
CA ARG A 46 2.11 -9.95 14.13
C ARG A 46 2.82 -11.18 14.68
N TRP A 47 3.46 -11.96 13.83
CA TRP A 47 4.08 -13.24 14.22
C TRP A 47 5.58 -13.13 14.54
N GLY A 48 6.21 -11.99 14.28
CA GLY A 48 7.63 -11.79 14.53
C GLY A 48 8.55 -12.66 13.66
N ARG A 49 8.05 -13.16 12.52
CA ARG A 49 8.80 -14.03 11.61
C ARG A 49 8.48 -13.73 10.15
N LYS A 50 9.40 -14.09 9.27
CA LYS A 50 9.19 -14.03 7.82
C LYS A 50 8.23 -15.13 7.35
N LEU A 51 7.32 -14.77 6.45
CA LEU A 51 6.37 -15.72 5.85
C LEU A 51 6.93 -16.43 4.63
N HIS A 52 7.90 -15.80 3.98
CA HIS A 52 8.54 -16.29 2.78
C HIS A 52 10.05 -16.20 2.93
N GLN A 53 10.77 -17.16 2.36
CA GLN A 53 12.24 -17.14 2.32
C GLN A 53 12.74 -16.08 1.33
N GLU A 54 12.05 -15.93 0.20
CA GLU A 54 12.37 -14.94 -0.82
C GLU A 54 11.91 -13.53 -0.42
N SER A 55 12.48 -12.52 -1.10
CA SER A 55 12.01 -11.14 -0.93
C SER A 55 10.55 -11.00 -1.35
N LEU A 56 9.80 -10.14 -0.65
CA LEU A 56 8.37 -9.94 -0.91
C LEU A 56 8.09 -9.51 -2.36
N HIS A 57 9.00 -8.76 -2.98
CA HIS A 57 8.97 -8.43 -4.40
C HIS A 57 8.94 -9.68 -5.29
N ILE A 58 9.86 -10.63 -5.08
CA ILE A 58 9.93 -11.87 -5.86
C ILE A 58 8.67 -12.70 -5.67
N VAL A 59 8.17 -12.79 -4.43
CA VAL A 59 6.92 -13.51 -4.12
C VAL A 59 5.73 -12.90 -4.85
N VAL A 60 5.58 -11.57 -4.83
CA VAL A 60 4.51 -10.86 -5.53
C VAL A 60 4.62 -11.05 -7.04
N LYS A 61 5.84 -10.91 -7.59
CA LYS A 61 6.13 -11.08 -9.01
C LYS A 61 5.69 -12.45 -9.51
N LYS A 62 6.14 -13.52 -8.83
CA LYS A 62 5.80 -14.91 -9.16
C LYS A 62 4.29 -15.17 -9.03
N LYS A 63 3.67 -14.67 -7.95
CA LYS A 63 2.26 -14.93 -7.64
C LYS A 63 1.29 -14.34 -8.68
N TYR A 64 1.61 -13.17 -9.23
CA TYR A 64 0.72 -12.45 -10.14
C TYR A 64 1.23 -12.39 -11.59
N GLY A 65 2.32 -13.09 -11.91
CA GLY A 65 2.91 -13.07 -13.26
C GLY A 65 3.34 -11.67 -13.70
N MET A 66 3.73 -10.81 -12.75
CA MET A 66 4.05 -9.41 -13.03
C MET A 66 5.47 -9.23 -13.55
N ASN A 67 5.70 -8.10 -14.24
CA ASN A 67 7.06 -7.63 -14.45
C ASN A 67 7.66 -7.04 -13.15
N ASP A 68 8.97 -6.79 -13.18
CA ASP A 68 9.72 -6.32 -12.02
C ASP A 68 9.26 -4.95 -11.53
N TYR A 69 8.97 -4.03 -12.46
CA TYR A 69 8.55 -2.66 -12.13
C TYR A 69 7.21 -2.64 -11.40
N PHE A 70 6.22 -3.36 -11.89
CA PHE A 70 4.89 -3.43 -11.28
C PHE A 70 4.93 -4.09 -9.91
N ALA A 71 5.65 -5.22 -9.79
CA ALA A 71 5.79 -5.92 -8.51
C ALA A 71 6.52 -5.05 -7.48
N ASN A 72 7.62 -4.40 -7.85
CA ASN A 72 8.35 -3.50 -6.96
C ASN A 72 7.51 -2.30 -6.54
N SER A 73 6.78 -1.68 -7.48
CA SER A 73 5.90 -0.55 -7.19
C SER A 73 4.79 -0.93 -6.21
N ALA A 74 4.12 -2.08 -6.42
CA ALA A 74 3.08 -2.57 -5.51
C ALA A 74 3.61 -2.82 -4.10
N VAL A 75 4.80 -3.41 -3.98
CA VAL A 75 5.46 -3.66 -2.69
C VAL A 75 5.89 -2.35 -2.01
N ARG A 76 6.39 -1.37 -2.76
CA ARG A 76 6.74 -0.04 -2.22
C ARG A 76 5.52 0.69 -1.67
N GLU A 77 4.40 0.71 -2.41
CA GLU A 77 3.15 1.29 -1.91
C GLU A 77 2.64 0.56 -0.67
N ALA A 78 2.70 -0.78 -0.66
CA ALA A 78 2.31 -1.57 0.50
C ALA A 78 3.17 -1.25 1.74
N ASN A 79 4.49 -1.11 1.57
CA ASN A 79 5.39 -0.71 2.64
C ASN A 79 5.08 0.70 3.15
N ALA A 80 4.84 1.66 2.26
CA ALA A 80 4.49 3.03 2.64
C ALA A 80 3.19 3.07 3.47
N LEU A 81 2.15 2.34 3.02
CA LEU A 81 0.88 2.20 3.76
C LEU A 81 1.09 1.53 5.12
N PHE A 82 1.94 0.50 5.18
CA PHE A 82 2.26 -0.19 6.42
C PHE A 82 2.98 0.71 7.42
N SER A 83 4.01 1.44 6.98
CA SER A 83 4.75 2.40 7.81
C SER A 83 3.84 3.52 8.33
N SER A 84 3.02 4.10 7.46
CA SER A 84 2.04 5.13 7.86
C SER A 84 1.08 4.62 8.92
N ARG A 85 0.58 3.38 8.78
CA ARG A 85 -0.29 2.76 9.78
C ARG A 85 0.42 2.51 11.11
N MET A 86 1.70 2.12 11.09
CA MET A 86 2.48 1.90 12.30
C MET A 86 2.68 3.20 13.09
N GLU A 87 3.01 4.31 12.40
CA GLU A 87 3.12 5.63 13.03
C GLU A 87 1.78 6.11 13.60
N LEU A 88 0.69 5.93 12.85
CA LEU A 88 -0.65 6.28 13.33
C LEU A 88 -1.01 5.49 14.60
N ASN A 89 -0.68 4.21 14.65
CA ASN A 89 -0.96 3.37 15.81
C ASN A 89 -0.14 3.81 17.03
N LYS A 90 1.11 4.22 16.83
CA LYS A 90 1.96 4.79 17.89
C LYS A 90 1.33 6.05 18.49
N MET A 91 0.85 6.97 17.64
CA MET A 91 0.15 8.18 18.11
C MET A 91 -1.10 7.83 18.92
N TYR A 92 -1.90 6.85 18.47
CA TYR A 92 -3.09 6.43 19.20
C TYR A 92 -2.80 5.81 20.56
N ILE A 93 -1.72 5.03 20.68
CA ILE A 93 -1.28 4.47 21.96
C ILE A 93 -0.91 5.60 22.91
N GLN A 94 -0.10 6.56 22.48
CA GLN A 94 0.31 7.72 23.30
C GLN A 94 -0.89 8.53 23.79
N GLN A 95 -1.83 8.85 22.89
CA GLN A 95 -3.07 9.56 23.26
C GLN A 95 -3.92 8.78 24.26
N THR A 96 -3.94 7.45 24.15
CA THR A 96 -4.69 6.59 25.07
C THR A 96 -4.03 6.56 26.45
N GLU A 97 -2.69 6.50 26.51
CA GLU A 97 -1.93 6.56 27.76
C GLU A 97 -2.12 7.89 28.50
N GLU A 98 -2.12 9.01 27.77
CA GLU A 98 -2.41 10.35 28.33
C GLU A 98 -3.81 10.41 28.94
N LYS A 99 -4.82 9.91 28.22
CA LYS A 99 -6.20 9.83 28.73
C LYS A 99 -6.28 9.00 30.02
N ILE A 100 -5.61 7.86 30.06
CA ILE A 100 -5.56 7.00 31.26
C ILE A 100 -4.92 7.77 32.43
N LYS A 101 -3.84 8.50 32.19
CA LYS A 101 -3.16 9.31 33.21
C LYS A 101 -4.08 10.41 33.75
N ASP A 102 -4.83 11.07 32.89
CA ASP A 102 -5.75 12.14 33.30
C ASP A 102 -6.94 11.62 34.09
N VAL A 103 -7.49 10.45 33.72
CA VAL A 103 -8.53 9.78 34.51
C VAL A 103 -7.99 9.39 35.89
N LYS A 104 -6.78 8.82 35.97
CA LYS A 104 -6.14 8.43 37.24
C LYS A 104 -5.89 9.61 38.18
N LYS A 105 -5.63 10.82 37.66
CA LYS A 105 -5.45 12.03 38.48
C LYS A 105 -6.75 12.57 39.09
N LYS A 106 -7.90 12.20 38.55
CA LYS A 106 -9.23 12.64 39.01
C LYS A 106 -9.82 11.73 40.09
N LEU A 107 -9.24 10.54 40.27
CA LEU A 107 -9.53 9.60 41.35
C LEU A 107 -8.63 9.92 42.54
#